data_AF-A0A198APB4-F1
#
_entry.id   AF-A0A198APB4-F1
#
_cell.length_a   1.000
_cell.length_b   1.000
_cell.length_c   1.000
_cell.angle_alpha   90.00
_cell.angle_beta   90.00
_cell.angle_gamma   90.00
#
_symmetry.space_group_name_H-M   'P 1'
#
loop_
_entity.id
_entity.type
_entity.pdbx_description
1 polymer ?
#
loop_
_entity_poly.entity_id
_entity_poly.type
_entity_poly.pdbx_seq_one_letter_code
_entity_poly.pdbx_strand_id
1 'polypeptide(L)'
;MFTWNLILSLSLFFTNLMPDAEIIGISKRSQNILESIRAESGNTLQVKWNSVTQTPELLSGNLTKPSKHSPGWITFRYLEKIKRLYDLKQVDHDLKIISIDKSATSTKVTLQRQLYKNPVCGDQMTVEVDKLGVLQRINGTIHAGLEEQRLGRPMYPAISLEDAKRKAILHDATLKTTNGIHEVSCYLPTRKGIPLVHVLTYEKEGGSVSIMIHSMTGRIIE
;
A
#
# COMPACT_ATOMS: atom_id res chain seq x y z
N MET A 1 -38.70 61.69 -35.36
CA MET A 1 -38.49 61.15 -33.99
C MET A 1 -38.58 59.63 -34.07
N PHE A 2 -37.45 58.94 -34.12
CA PHE A 2 -37.36 57.48 -33.99
C PHE A 2 -36.11 57.17 -33.19
N THR A 3 -36.28 56.61 -31.99
CA THR A 3 -35.23 56.28 -31.03
C THR A 3 -34.67 54.90 -31.30
N TRP A 4 -33.34 54.81 -31.40
CA TRP A 4 -32.59 53.55 -31.44
C TRP A 4 -32.48 52.97 -30.02
N ASN A 5 -32.90 51.72 -29.82
CA ASN A 5 -32.51 50.91 -28.67
C ASN A 5 -31.33 50.03 -29.08
N LEU A 6 -30.16 50.28 -28.48
CA LEU A 6 -28.97 49.45 -28.61
C LEU A 6 -28.98 48.45 -27.42
N ILE A 7 -29.24 47.18 -27.70
CA ILE A 7 -29.13 46.10 -26.70
C ILE A 7 -27.71 45.56 -26.79
N LEU A 8 -26.90 45.82 -25.77
CA LEU A 8 -25.55 45.31 -25.60
C LEU A 8 -25.62 43.94 -24.90
N SER A 9 -25.46 42.85 -25.64
CA SER A 9 -25.38 41.50 -25.08
C SER A 9 -23.94 41.17 -24.67
N LEU A 10 -23.67 41.22 -23.37
CA LEU A 10 -22.39 40.87 -22.75
C LEU A 10 -22.32 39.35 -22.52
N SER A 11 -21.60 38.62 -23.38
CA SER A 11 -21.34 37.18 -23.21
C SER A 11 -20.18 36.95 -22.23
N LEU A 12 -20.51 36.57 -21.01
CA LEU A 12 -19.55 36.08 -20.01
C LEU A 12 -19.10 34.66 -20.38
N PHE A 13 -17.88 34.54 -20.89
CA PHE A 13 -17.20 33.25 -21.02
C PHE A 13 -16.79 32.77 -19.62
N PHE A 14 -17.56 31.85 -19.04
CA PHE A 14 -17.11 31.05 -17.91
C PHE A 14 -16.05 30.06 -18.41
N THR A 15 -14.78 30.43 -18.32
CA THR A 15 -13.69 29.47 -18.39
C THR A 15 -13.74 28.63 -17.12
N ASN A 16 -14.32 27.43 -17.23
CA ASN A 16 -14.16 26.40 -16.22
C ASN A 16 -12.66 26.05 -16.15
N LEU A 17 -11.95 26.65 -15.19
CA LEU A 17 -10.66 26.16 -14.72
C LEU A 17 -10.92 24.79 -14.09
N MET A 18 -10.77 23.74 -14.89
CA MET A 18 -10.61 22.40 -14.34
C MET A 18 -9.34 22.41 -13.47
N PRO A 19 -9.35 21.79 -12.29
CA PRO A 19 -8.15 21.64 -11.49
C PRO A 19 -7.17 20.78 -12.29
N ASP A 20 -5.96 21.29 -12.51
CA ASP A 20 -4.84 20.53 -13.05
C ASP A 20 -4.71 19.24 -12.23
N ALA A 21 -4.91 18.10 -12.90
CA ALA A 21 -4.54 16.84 -12.33
C ALA A 21 -3.03 16.90 -12.07
N GLU A 22 -2.64 16.83 -10.80
CA GLU A 22 -1.25 16.79 -10.36
C GLU A 22 -0.52 15.71 -11.19
N ILE A 23 0.30 16.13 -12.15
CA ILE A 23 1.01 15.22 -13.03
C ILE A 23 2.07 14.54 -12.18
N ILE A 24 1.73 13.36 -11.66
CA ILE A 24 2.70 12.46 -11.05
C ILE A 24 3.81 12.27 -12.09
N GLY A 25 5.03 12.70 -11.74
CA GLY A 25 6.21 12.63 -12.60
C GLY A 25 6.67 11.18 -12.77
N ILE A 26 5.89 10.37 -13.47
CA ILE A 26 6.18 8.95 -13.72
C ILE A 26 7.45 8.88 -14.58
N SER A 27 8.47 8.17 -14.09
CA SER A 27 9.72 7.99 -14.84
C SER A 27 9.46 7.37 -16.23
N LYS A 28 10.29 7.72 -17.23
CA LYS A 28 10.23 7.10 -18.58
C LYS A 28 10.26 5.57 -18.51
N ARG A 29 11.00 4.99 -17.56
CA ARG A 29 11.05 3.53 -17.42
C ARG A 29 9.73 2.96 -16.90
N SER A 30 9.07 3.64 -15.96
CA SER A 30 7.75 3.27 -15.46
C SER A 30 6.68 3.41 -16.56
N GLN A 31 6.76 4.45 -17.39
CA GLN A 31 5.89 4.60 -18.57
C GLN A 31 6.04 3.41 -19.54
N ASN A 32 7.27 3.02 -19.88
CA ASN A 32 7.51 1.85 -20.74
C ASN A 32 6.92 0.56 -20.15
N ILE A 33 6.99 0.36 -18.83
CA ILE A 33 6.38 -0.80 -18.16
C ILE A 33 4.86 -0.76 -18.32
N LEU A 34 4.24 0.39 -18.09
CA LEU A 34 2.79 0.59 -18.23
C LEU A 34 2.31 0.34 -19.66
N GLU A 35 3.04 0.82 -20.66
CA GLU A 35 2.74 0.56 -22.07
C GLU A 35 2.83 -0.93 -22.40
N SER A 36 3.88 -1.60 -21.94
CA SER A 36 4.05 -3.05 -22.13
C SER A 36 2.91 -3.85 -21.50
N ILE A 37 2.55 -3.58 -20.24
CA ILE A 37 1.46 -4.33 -19.59
C ILE A 37 0.09 -3.96 -20.16
N ARG A 38 -0.11 -2.72 -20.66
CA ARG A 38 -1.33 -2.31 -21.36
C ARG A 38 -1.53 -3.11 -22.64
N ALA A 39 -0.49 -3.22 -23.47
CA ALA A 39 -0.53 -4.01 -24.69
C ALA A 39 -0.82 -5.49 -24.40
N GLU A 40 -0.15 -6.08 -23.41
CA GLU A 40 -0.38 -7.48 -23.01
C GLU A 40 -1.78 -7.72 -22.44
N SER A 41 -2.38 -6.72 -21.80
CA SER A 41 -3.75 -6.79 -21.29
C SER A 41 -4.84 -6.67 -22.35
N GLY A 42 -4.48 -6.58 -23.64
CA GLY A 42 -5.43 -6.28 -24.71
C GLY A 42 -6.09 -4.91 -24.54
N ASN A 43 -5.34 -3.92 -24.03
CA ASN A 43 -5.81 -2.56 -23.72
C ASN A 43 -6.89 -2.49 -22.62
N THR A 44 -6.99 -3.49 -21.75
CA THR A 44 -7.95 -3.48 -20.62
C THR A 44 -7.36 -2.89 -19.32
N LEU A 45 -6.05 -2.60 -19.29
CA LEU A 45 -5.37 -2.04 -18.13
C LEU A 45 -5.98 -0.71 -17.66
N GLN A 46 -6.41 -0.70 -16.41
CA GLN A 46 -6.71 0.51 -15.63
C GLN A 46 -5.68 0.67 -14.51
N VAL A 47 -5.31 1.91 -14.22
CA VAL A 47 -4.32 2.26 -13.19
C VAL A 47 -4.85 3.40 -12.34
N LYS A 48 -4.85 3.23 -11.03
CA LYS A 48 -5.05 4.31 -10.06
C LYS A 48 -3.79 4.47 -9.23
N TRP A 49 -3.31 5.70 -9.12
CA TRP A 49 -2.11 6.04 -8.36
C TRP A 49 -2.49 6.53 -6.97
N ASN A 50 -1.65 6.17 -6.00
CA ASN A 50 -1.69 6.75 -4.67
C ASN A 50 -0.78 7.97 -4.62
N SER A 51 -1.34 9.14 -4.29
CA SER A 51 -0.57 10.39 -4.23
C SER A 51 0.38 10.45 -3.03
N VAL A 52 0.12 9.69 -1.97
CA VAL A 52 0.96 9.68 -0.76
C VAL A 52 2.17 8.78 -0.97
N THR A 53 1.97 7.56 -1.47
CA THR A 53 3.08 6.60 -1.64
C THR A 53 3.79 6.71 -2.97
N GLN A 54 3.21 7.43 -3.94
CA GLN A 54 3.71 7.56 -5.31
C GLN A 54 3.86 6.21 -6.03
N THR A 55 3.06 5.22 -5.64
CA THR A 55 2.95 3.91 -6.29
C THR A 55 1.51 3.70 -6.80
N PRO A 56 1.27 2.75 -7.72
CA PRO A 56 -0.10 2.35 -8.02
C PRO A 56 -0.78 1.83 -6.75
N GLU A 57 -2.01 2.24 -6.50
CA GLU A 57 -2.88 1.58 -5.51
C GLU A 57 -3.83 0.58 -6.14
N LEU A 58 -4.12 0.72 -7.44
CA LEU A 58 -4.95 -0.20 -8.20
C LEU A 58 -4.35 -0.43 -9.58
N LEU A 59 -4.22 -1.70 -9.95
CA LEU A 59 -4.09 -2.16 -11.33
C LEU A 59 -5.21 -3.16 -11.59
N SER A 60 -5.96 -3.00 -12.68
CA SER A 60 -7.03 -3.95 -13.05
C SER A 60 -7.15 -4.15 -14.55
N GLY A 61 -7.75 -5.28 -14.94
CA GLY A 61 -7.91 -5.73 -16.32
C GLY A 61 -7.46 -7.18 -16.48
N ASN A 62 -7.37 -7.68 -17.71
CA ASN A 62 -6.78 -9.00 -17.97
C ASN A 62 -5.25 -8.90 -17.96
N LEU A 63 -4.66 -8.77 -16.77
CA LEU A 63 -3.25 -8.37 -16.62
C LEU A 63 -2.25 -9.44 -17.07
N THR A 64 -2.68 -10.70 -17.15
CA THR A 64 -1.88 -11.80 -17.71
C THR A 64 -2.67 -12.62 -18.71
N LYS A 65 -1.97 -13.48 -19.46
CA LYS A 65 -2.62 -14.58 -20.18
C LYS A 65 -3.03 -15.69 -19.21
N PRO A 66 -3.98 -16.56 -19.60
CA PRO A 66 -4.33 -17.75 -18.81
C PRO A 66 -3.11 -18.61 -18.47
N SER A 67 -3.09 -19.18 -17.28
CA SER A 67 -1.96 -19.94 -16.75
C SER A 67 -2.44 -21.10 -15.88
N LYS A 68 -1.68 -22.21 -15.90
CA LYS A 68 -1.94 -23.38 -15.04
C LYS A 68 -1.06 -23.40 -13.78
N HIS A 69 -0.23 -22.37 -13.57
CA HIS A 69 0.58 -22.25 -12.36
C HIS A 69 -0.26 -21.88 -11.14
N SER A 70 0.32 -22.02 -9.94
CA SER A 70 -0.36 -21.64 -8.70
C SER A 70 -0.58 -20.11 -8.65
N PRO A 71 -1.65 -19.63 -7.99
CA PRO A 71 -1.91 -18.19 -7.83
C PRO A 71 -0.74 -17.42 -7.22
N GLY A 72 -0.03 -18.02 -6.24
CA GLY A 72 1.17 -17.42 -5.66
C GLY A 72 2.31 -17.27 -6.66
N TRP A 73 2.55 -18.28 -7.51
CA TRP A 73 3.57 -18.20 -8.56
C TRP A 73 3.21 -17.13 -9.60
N ILE A 74 1.95 -17.11 -10.07
CA ILE A 74 1.46 -16.11 -11.04
C ILE A 74 1.67 -14.70 -10.46
N THR A 75 1.29 -14.52 -9.20
CA THR A 75 1.44 -13.26 -8.47
C THR A 75 2.89 -12.80 -8.41
N PHE A 76 3.81 -13.63 -7.93
CA PHE A 76 5.23 -13.28 -7.83
C PHE A 76 5.85 -12.97 -9.18
N ARG A 77 5.56 -13.77 -10.21
CA ARG A 77 6.10 -13.55 -11.55
C ARG A 77 5.61 -12.25 -12.18
N TYR A 78 4.34 -11.91 -11.97
CA TYR A 78 3.80 -10.66 -12.47
C TYR A 78 4.38 -9.46 -11.69
N LEU A 79 4.45 -9.56 -10.37
CA LEU A 79 5.06 -8.51 -9.54
C LEU A 79 6.52 -8.29 -9.90
N GLU A 80 7.30 -9.34 -10.20
CA GLU A 80 8.70 -9.20 -10.65
C GLU A 80 8.82 -8.38 -11.93
N LYS A 81 7.85 -8.52 -12.85
CA LYS A 81 7.79 -7.73 -14.09
C LYS A 81 7.52 -6.24 -13.81
N ILE A 82 6.65 -5.94 -12.85
CA ILE A 82 6.21 -4.57 -12.56
C ILE A 82 6.85 -3.96 -11.31
N LYS A 83 7.84 -4.63 -10.70
CA LYS A 83 8.39 -4.31 -9.38
C LYS A 83 8.83 -2.86 -9.22
N ARG A 84 9.29 -2.25 -10.31
CA ARG A 84 9.71 -0.84 -10.35
C ARG A 84 8.57 0.17 -10.22
N LEU A 85 7.33 -0.20 -10.53
CA LEU A 85 6.18 0.67 -10.26
C LEU A 85 5.94 0.85 -8.75
N TYR A 86 6.45 -0.08 -7.94
CA TYR A 86 6.31 -0.11 -6.48
C TYR A 86 7.65 0.09 -5.76
N ASP A 87 8.70 0.46 -6.49
CA ASP A 87 10.07 0.59 -5.98
C ASP A 87 10.60 -0.65 -5.23
N LEU A 88 10.19 -1.84 -5.67
CA LEU A 88 10.66 -3.11 -5.11
C LEU A 88 11.96 -3.53 -5.81
N LYS A 89 12.96 -3.97 -5.03
CA LYS A 89 14.26 -4.45 -5.51
C LYS A 89 14.20 -5.92 -5.87
N GLN A 90 13.69 -6.75 -4.95
CA GLN A 90 13.58 -8.21 -5.06
C GLN A 90 12.24 -8.64 -4.47
N VAL A 91 11.28 -9.02 -5.32
CA VAL A 91 9.89 -9.21 -4.87
C VAL A 91 9.74 -10.30 -3.81
N ASP A 92 10.55 -11.36 -3.87
CA ASP A 92 10.55 -12.47 -2.90
C ASP A 92 11.17 -12.11 -1.53
N HIS A 93 12.07 -11.14 -1.50
CA HIS A 93 12.60 -10.58 -0.25
C HIS A 93 11.73 -9.44 0.30
N ASP A 94 11.16 -8.65 -0.61
CA ASP A 94 10.47 -7.41 -0.34
C ASP A 94 8.99 -7.61 -0.03
N LEU A 95 8.38 -8.69 -0.49
CA LEU A 95 7.00 -9.05 -0.22
C LEU A 95 6.91 -10.47 0.32
N LYS A 96 6.06 -10.65 1.33
CA LYS A 96 5.72 -11.96 1.88
C LYS A 96 4.25 -12.26 1.66
N ILE A 97 3.92 -13.41 1.07
CA ILE A 97 2.53 -13.89 1.05
C ILE A 97 2.10 -14.21 2.49
N ILE A 98 1.00 -13.60 2.94
CA ILE A 98 0.43 -13.80 4.27
C ILE A 98 -0.90 -14.56 4.24
N SER A 99 -1.64 -14.52 3.11
CA SER A 99 -2.82 -15.37 2.91
C SER A 99 -3.03 -15.74 1.43
N ILE A 100 -3.66 -16.88 1.21
CA ILE A 100 -4.17 -17.30 -0.10
C ILE A 100 -5.60 -17.80 0.13
N ASP A 101 -6.57 -16.96 -0.20
CA ASP A 101 -7.98 -17.20 0.03
C ASP A 101 -8.65 -17.59 -1.29
N LYS A 102 -9.03 -18.86 -1.41
CA LYS A 102 -9.70 -19.38 -2.61
C LYS A 102 -11.21 -19.23 -2.49
N SER A 103 -11.85 -18.67 -3.51
CA SER A 103 -13.30 -18.55 -3.62
C SER A 103 -13.85 -19.37 -4.80
N ALA A 104 -15.18 -19.33 -4.95
CA ALA A 104 -15.87 -19.97 -6.05
C ALA A 104 -15.64 -19.30 -7.40
N THR A 105 -14.98 -18.14 -7.51
CA THR A 105 -14.77 -17.41 -8.77
C THR A 105 -13.32 -16.95 -8.99
N SER A 106 -12.58 -16.74 -7.91
CA SER A 106 -11.19 -16.27 -7.96
C SER A 106 -10.39 -16.76 -6.75
N THR A 107 -9.06 -16.59 -6.80
CA THR A 107 -8.16 -16.73 -5.67
C THR A 107 -7.56 -15.38 -5.34
N LYS A 108 -7.64 -14.98 -4.08
CA LYS A 108 -7.08 -13.75 -3.54
C LYS A 108 -5.77 -14.07 -2.82
N VAL A 109 -4.67 -13.47 -3.25
CA VAL A 109 -3.34 -13.60 -2.63
C VAL A 109 -3.02 -12.30 -1.91
N THR A 110 -2.87 -12.34 -0.59
CA THR A 110 -2.51 -11.17 0.21
C THR A 110 -1.01 -11.18 0.50
N LEU A 111 -0.34 -10.07 0.22
CA LEU A 111 1.09 -9.88 0.43
C LEU A 111 1.33 -8.70 1.37
N GLN A 112 2.34 -8.85 2.23
CA GLN A 112 2.80 -7.85 3.19
C GLN A 112 4.19 -7.37 2.79
N ARG A 113 4.38 -6.05 2.63
CA ARG A 113 5.70 -5.46 2.41
C ARG A 113 6.61 -5.75 3.61
N GLN A 114 7.82 -6.17 3.30
CA GLN A 114 8.91 -6.39 4.23
C GLN A 114 9.95 -5.29 4.01
N LEU A 115 10.52 -4.80 5.10
CA LEU A 115 11.72 -3.98 5.13
C LEU A 115 12.67 -4.62 6.15
N TYR A 116 13.88 -4.99 5.73
CA TYR A 116 14.85 -5.71 6.57
C TYR A 116 14.23 -6.89 7.36
N LYS A 117 13.47 -7.75 6.67
CA LYS A 117 12.79 -8.95 7.21
C LYS A 117 11.70 -8.68 8.27
N ASN A 118 11.32 -7.42 8.49
CA ASN A 118 10.17 -7.07 9.31
C ASN A 118 9.07 -6.49 8.43
N PRO A 119 7.78 -6.68 8.75
CA PRO A 119 6.70 -6.05 8.01
C PRO A 119 6.80 -4.51 8.07
N VAL A 120 6.30 -3.84 7.04
CA VAL A 120 6.04 -2.41 7.07
C VAL A 120 4.58 -2.19 7.49
N CYS A 121 4.36 -1.40 8.54
CA CYS A 121 3.02 -1.22 9.12
C CYS A 121 2.07 -0.65 8.05
N GLY A 122 0.93 -1.31 7.82
CA GLY A 122 -0.09 -0.88 6.87
C GLY A 122 0.20 -1.20 5.39
N ASP A 123 1.42 -1.57 5.03
CA ASP A 123 1.78 -1.83 3.63
C ASP A 123 1.41 -3.24 3.19
N GLN A 124 0.22 -3.36 2.62
CA GLN A 124 -0.29 -4.61 2.08
C GLN A 124 -0.79 -4.43 0.66
N MET A 125 -0.68 -5.50 -0.12
CA MET A 125 -1.33 -5.61 -1.40
C MET A 125 -2.07 -6.93 -1.54
N THR A 126 -3.14 -6.89 -2.31
CA THR A 126 -3.98 -8.01 -2.63
C THR A 126 -3.96 -8.22 -4.14
N VAL A 127 -3.76 -9.47 -4.55
CA VAL A 127 -3.75 -9.87 -5.96
C VAL A 127 -4.86 -10.88 -6.20
N GLU A 128 -5.73 -10.60 -7.15
CA GLU A 128 -6.83 -11.48 -7.52
C GLU A 128 -6.50 -12.19 -8.84
N VAL A 129 -6.56 -13.52 -8.80
CA VAL A 129 -6.34 -14.41 -9.94
C VAL A 129 -7.62 -15.20 -10.19
N ASP A 130 -8.15 -15.17 -11.40
CA ASP A 130 -9.38 -15.92 -11.73
C ASP A 130 -9.12 -17.44 -11.86
N LYS A 131 -10.18 -18.20 -12.12
CA LYS A 131 -10.11 -19.67 -12.31
C LYS A 131 -9.25 -20.12 -13.48
N LEU A 132 -9.03 -19.26 -14.48
CA LEU A 132 -8.23 -19.56 -15.65
C LEU A 132 -6.75 -19.20 -15.44
N GLY A 133 -6.39 -18.71 -14.24
CA GLY A 133 -5.05 -18.25 -13.92
C GLY A 133 -4.72 -16.90 -14.54
N VAL A 134 -5.73 -16.09 -14.87
CA VAL A 134 -5.53 -14.70 -15.30
C VAL A 134 -5.51 -13.81 -14.07
N LEU A 135 -4.47 -13.00 -13.92
CA LEU A 135 -4.40 -11.96 -12.90
C LEU A 135 -5.34 -10.82 -13.31
N GLN A 136 -6.33 -10.52 -12.48
CA GLN A 136 -7.41 -9.57 -12.78
C GLN A 136 -7.21 -8.22 -12.07
N ARG A 137 -6.62 -8.25 -10.87
CA ARG A 137 -6.54 -7.08 -10.00
C ARG A 137 -5.33 -7.13 -9.08
N ILE A 138 -4.71 -5.98 -8.87
CA ILE A 138 -3.76 -5.69 -7.79
C ILE A 138 -4.29 -4.46 -7.07
N ASN A 139 -4.49 -4.56 -5.75
CA ASN A 139 -5.01 -3.47 -4.94
C ASN A 139 -4.22 -3.38 -3.63
N GLY A 140 -3.72 -2.21 -3.25
CA GLY A 140 -2.93 -2.09 -2.03
C GLY A 140 -2.20 -0.78 -1.84
N THR A 141 -1.44 -0.71 -0.76
CA THR A 141 -0.57 0.43 -0.43
C THR A 141 0.84 -0.10 -0.22
N ILE A 142 1.82 0.50 -0.89
CA ILE A 142 3.24 0.19 -0.75
C ILE A 142 4.01 1.50 -0.76
N HIS A 143 4.72 1.81 0.31
CA HIS A 143 5.59 2.98 0.34
C HIS A 143 6.90 2.69 -0.40
N ALA A 144 7.24 3.55 -1.35
CA ALA A 144 8.50 3.54 -2.08
C ALA A 144 9.64 4.19 -1.27
N GLY A 145 10.89 3.83 -1.58
CA GLY A 145 12.09 4.51 -1.09
C GLY A 145 12.38 4.34 0.41
N LEU A 146 11.81 3.34 1.08
CA LEU A 146 11.97 3.17 2.52
C LEU A 146 13.42 2.81 2.90
N GLU A 147 14.09 2.00 2.10
CA GLU A 147 15.48 1.62 2.28
C GLU A 147 16.41 2.85 2.21
N GLU A 148 16.19 3.75 1.25
CA GLU A 148 16.95 4.97 1.03
C GLU A 148 16.73 5.97 2.17
N GLN A 149 15.47 6.13 2.60
CA GLN A 149 15.13 6.96 3.77
C GLN A 149 15.79 6.45 5.07
N ARG A 150 16.08 5.15 5.15
CA ARG A 150 16.84 4.51 6.25
C ARG A 150 18.34 4.39 5.98
N LEU A 151 18.85 4.95 4.88
CA LEU A 151 20.26 4.85 4.47
C LEU A 151 20.77 3.40 4.38
N GLY A 152 19.89 2.45 4.05
CA GLY A 152 20.23 1.03 3.97
C GLY A 152 20.38 0.32 5.31
N ARG A 153 20.02 0.94 6.45
CA ARG A 153 20.31 0.41 7.79
C ARG A 153 19.09 -0.20 8.50
N PRO A 154 19.13 -1.49 8.87
CA PRO A 154 18.11 -2.08 9.74
C PRO A 154 18.14 -1.45 11.14
N MET A 155 17.00 -1.49 11.82
CA MET A 155 16.87 -1.23 13.25
C MET A 155 16.68 -2.56 13.97
N TYR A 156 17.30 -2.71 15.14
CA TYR A 156 17.16 -3.88 15.99
C TYR A 156 16.52 -3.44 17.31
N PRO A 157 15.44 -4.08 17.77
CA PRO A 157 14.74 -3.65 18.97
C PRO A 157 15.68 -3.69 20.19
N ALA A 158 15.72 -2.60 20.98
CA ALA A 158 16.45 -2.55 22.24
C ALA A 158 15.55 -2.90 23.44
N ILE A 159 14.23 -2.79 23.27
CA ILE A 159 13.24 -3.33 24.20
C ILE A 159 12.58 -4.57 23.60
N SER A 160 12.24 -5.55 24.42
CA SER A 160 11.52 -6.73 23.95
C SER A 160 10.02 -6.44 23.76
N LEU A 161 9.30 -7.33 23.05
CA LEU A 161 7.84 -7.27 22.98
C LEU A 161 7.20 -7.36 24.37
N GLU A 162 7.76 -8.16 25.27
CA GLU A 162 7.27 -8.26 26.66
C GLU A 162 7.48 -6.95 27.44
N ASP A 163 8.61 -6.27 27.25
CA ASP A 163 8.83 -4.94 27.82
C ASP A 163 7.85 -3.91 27.26
N ALA A 164 7.56 -4.00 25.97
CA ALA A 164 6.57 -3.16 25.31
C ALA A 164 5.17 -3.39 25.92
N LYS A 165 4.75 -4.63 26.13
CA LYS A 165 3.47 -4.96 26.79
C LYS A 165 3.38 -4.38 28.19
N ARG A 166 4.46 -4.54 28.98
CA ARG A 166 4.52 -3.96 30.33
C ARG A 166 4.36 -2.44 30.28
N LYS A 167 5.01 -1.77 29.33
CA LYS A 167 4.86 -0.31 29.11
C LYS A 167 3.45 0.07 28.66
N ALA A 168 2.83 -0.68 27.76
CA ALA A 168 1.45 -0.46 27.32
C ALA A 168 0.47 -0.55 28.50
N ILE A 169 0.59 -1.59 29.32
CA ILE A 169 -0.22 -1.80 30.52
C ILE A 169 0.02 -0.71 31.59
N LEU A 170 1.24 -0.23 31.73
CA LEU A 170 1.55 0.88 32.64
C LEU A 170 0.95 2.21 32.16
N HIS A 171 0.84 2.38 30.84
CA HIS A 171 0.22 3.57 30.24
C HIS A 171 -1.29 3.53 30.32
N ASP A 172 -1.90 2.38 30.06
CA ASP A 172 -3.33 2.14 30.23
C ASP A 172 -3.56 0.87 31.06
N ALA A 173 -3.82 1.07 32.36
CA ALA A 173 -4.04 -0.02 33.31
C ALA A 173 -5.29 -0.86 33.00
N THR A 174 -6.24 -0.33 32.22
CA THR A 174 -7.44 -1.08 31.82
C THR A 174 -7.11 -2.26 30.90
N LEU A 175 -5.94 -2.23 30.25
CA LEU A 175 -5.48 -3.30 29.38
C LEU A 175 -5.08 -4.59 30.12
N LYS A 176 -4.86 -4.54 31.45
CA LYS A 176 -4.48 -5.72 32.24
C LYS A 176 -5.48 -6.87 32.15
N THR A 177 -6.76 -6.54 32.03
CA THR A 177 -7.85 -7.51 31.98
C THR A 177 -8.26 -7.84 30.55
N THR A 178 -7.60 -7.25 29.56
CA THR A 178 -7.92 -7.44 28.14
C THR A 178 -6.96 -8.46 27.54
N ASN A 179 -7.48 -9.31 26.66
CA ASN A 179 -6.64 -10.22 25.89
C ASN A 179 -5.98 -9.45 24.74
N GLY A 180 -4.68 -9.67 24.54
CA GLY A 180 -3.99 -9.20 23.34
C GLY A 180 -4.55 -9.91 22.11
N ILE A 181 -5.00 -9.13 21.13
CA ILE A 181 -5.52 -9.63 19.85
C ILE A 181 -4.37 -9.86 18.87
N HIS A 182 -3.42 -8.91 18.83
CA HIS A 182 -2.33 -8.95 17.87
C HIS A 182 -1.09 -8.22 18.39
N GLU A 183 0.07 -8.80 18.12
CA GLU A 183 1.37 -8.27 18.51
C GLU A 183 2.31 -8.40 17.32
N VAL A 184 2.90 -7.29 16.90
CA VAL A 184 3.81 -7.29 15.74
C VAL A 184 4.90 -6.23 15.91
N SER A 185 6.09 -6.53 15.41
CA SER A 185 7.13 -5.52 15.20
C SER A 185 7.15 -5.12 13.73
N CYS A 186 6.93 -3.84 13.43
CA CYS A 186 6.86 -3.36 12.05
C CYS A 186 7.55 -2.00 11.89
N TYR A 187 8.02 -1.71 10.68
CA TYR A 187 8.55 -0.40 10.32
C TYR A 187 7.40 0.56 10.03
N LEU A 188 7.37 1.72 10.69
CA LEU A 188 6.30 2.71 10.54
C LEU A 188 6.65 3.71 9.42
N PRO A 189 6.07 3.58 8.21
CA PRO A 189 6.50 4.36 7.03
C PRO A 189 6.10 5.83 7.10
N THR A 190 5.07 6.16 7.88
CA THR A 190 4.52 7.52 8.01
C THR A 190 5.33 8.43 8.93
N ARG A 191 6.32 7.90 9.66
CA ARG A 191 7.11 8.65 10.62
C ARG A 191 8.54 8.85 10.12
N LYS A 192 9.06 10.07 10.26
CA LYS A 192 10.44 10.41 9.89
C LYS A 192 11.44 9.45 10.53
N GLY A 193 12.36 8.96 9.71
CA GLY A 193 13.36 7.96 10.11
C GLY A 193 12.84 6.53 10.12
N ILE A 194 11.57 6.29 9.73
CA ILE A 194 10.92 4.99 9.57
C ILE A 194 11.27 4.07 10.73
N PRO A 195 10.85 4.40 11.96
CA PRO A 195 11.25 3.65 13.14
C PRO A 195 10.65 2.24 13.11
N LEU A 196 11.38 1.27 13.67
CA LEU A 196 10.80 -0.01 14.04
C LEU A 196 9.98 0.21 15.32
N VAL A 197 8.74 -0.26 15.32
CA VAL A 197 7.81 -0.12 16.44
C VAL A 197 7.20 -1.47 16.79
N HIS A 198 6.87 -1.66 18.06
CA HIS A 198 6.00 -2.73 18.52
C HIS A 198 4.56 -2.20 18.50
N VAL A 199 3.69 -2.87 17.76
CA VAL A 199 2.25 -2.58 17.73
C VAL A 199 1.55 -3.66 18.54
N LEU A 200 0.83 -3.24 19.57
CA LEU A 200 0.10 -4.10 20.49
C LEU A 200 -1.38 -3.74 20.40
N THR A 201 -2.20 -4.66 19.91
CA THR A 201 -3.64 -4.46 19.75
C THR A 201 -4.38 -5.28 20.80
N TYR A 202 -5.27 -4.62 21.53
CA TYR A 202 -6.08 -5.17 22.61
C TYR A 202 -7.56 -5.03 22.31
N GLU A 203 -8.38 -5.93 22.83
CA GLU A 203 -9.84 -5.80 22.80
C GLU A 203 -10.29 -4.90 23.95
N LYS A 204 -11.05 -3.85 23.68
CA LYS A 204 -11.53 -2.91 24.69
C LYS A 204 -12.91 -2.38 24.31
N GLU A 205 -13.88 -2.53 25.22
CA GLU A 205 -15.24 -1.97 25.10
C GLU A 205 -15.96 -2.34 23.79
N GLY A 206 -15.76 -3.56 23.29
CA GLY A 206 -16.35 -4.03 22.03
C GLY A 206 -15.65 -3.52 20.77
N GLY A 207 -14.54 -2.81 20.91
CA GLY A 207 -13.64 -2.41 19.83
C GLY A 207 -12.21 -2.91 20.04
N SER A 208 -11.30 -2.42 19.19
CA SER A 208 -9.86 -2.65 19.35
C SER A 208 -9.12 -1.35 19.59
N VAL A 209 -8.12 -1.40 20.47
CA VAL A 209 -7.19 -0.30 20.73
C VAL A 209 -5.78 -0.78 20.44
N SER A 210 -5.02 -0.01 19.68
CA SER A 210 -3.63 -0.29 19.37
C SER A 210 -2.72 0.72 20.06
N ILE A 211 -1.67 0.22 20.72
CA ILE A 211 -0.58 1.04 21.26
C ILE A 211 0.68 0.74 20.45
N MET A 212 1.32 1.79 19.94
CA MET A 212 2.58 1.72 19.21
C MET A 212 3.73 2.18 20.10
N ILE A 213 4.75 1.35 20.24
CA ILE A 213 5.90 1.61 21.10
C ILE A 213 7.17 1.58 20.27
N HIS A 214 7.97 2.65 20.33
CA HIS A 214 9.26 2.72 19.66
C HIS A 214 10.19 1.60 20.16
N SER A 215 10.66 0.70 19.27
CA SER A 215 11.38 -0.51 19.68
C SER A 215 12.77 -0.25 20.28
N MET A 216 13.39 0.90 19.98
CA MET A 216 14.65 1.32 20.61
C MET A 216 14.49 2.02 21.97
N THR A 217 13.49 2.89 22.11
CA THR A 217 13.41 3.80 23.27
C THR A 217 12.32 3.40 24.26
N GLY A 218 11.42 2.52 23.85
CA GLY A 218 10.22 2.17 24.61
C GLY A 218 9.30 3.37 24.87
N ARG A 219 9.38 4.43 24.07
CA ARG A 219 8.43 5.55 24.10
C ARG A 219 7.17 5.15 23.36
N ILE A 220 6.02 5.48 23.94
CA ILE A 220 4.73 5.36 23.26
C ILE A 220 4.67 6.44 22.18
N ILE A 221 4.28 6.02 20.98
CA ILE A 221 4.21 6.82 19.77
C ILE A 221 2.76 7.22 19.49
N GLU A 222 1.86 6.27 19.70
CA GLU A 222 0.41 6.33 19.48
C GLU A 222 -0.26 5.31 20.40
#